data_AF-A0A9P6UDZ4-F1
#
_entry.id   AF-A0A9P6UDZ4-F1
#
_cell.length_a   1.000
_cell.length_b   1.000
_cell.length_c   1.000
_cell.angle_alpha   90.00
_cell.angle_beta   90.00
_cell.angle_gamma   90.00
#
_symmetry.space_group_name_H-M   'P 1'
#
loop_
_entity.id
_entity.type
_entity.pdbx_description
1 polymer ?
#
loop_
_entity_poly.entity_id
_entity_poly.type
_entity_poly.pdbx_seq_one_letter_code
_entity_poly.pdbx_strand_id
1 'polypeptide(L)'
;MKPVPTTTQLLLCPVCSRAFKPSKNQSSNLRRHIKNVHNMSPTMHPRKCKWDSIPDGCIKDDKDRKERTRKSKRLWARKSRLRRKAEGAALGLCMLSQAV
;
A
#
# COMPACT_ATOMS: atom_id res chain seq x y z
N MET A 1 -23.73 -0.27 28.30
CA MET A 1 -23.67 0.43 27.01
C MET A 1 -22.55 1.47 27.09
N LYS A 2 -21.41 1.28 26.43
CA LYS A 2 -20.34 2.30 26.38
C LYS A 2 -20.65 3.26 25.21
N PRO A 3 -20.62 4.59 25.40
CA PRO A 3 -20.86 5.52 24.30
C PRO A 3 -19.68 5.46 23.32
N VAL A 4 -19.98 5.15 22.06
CA VAL A 4 -19.04 5.27 20.93
C VAL A 4 -18.93 6.75 20.58
N PRO A 5 -17.74 7.37 20.61
CA PRO A 5 -17.60 8.72 20.12
C PRO A 5 -17.63 8.65 18.59
N THR A 6 -18.78 8.93 17.98
CA THR A 6 -18.88 9.32 16.57
C THR A 6 -18.45 10.79 16.45
N THR A 7 -17.25 11.11 16.96
CA THR A 7 -16.65 12.41 16.72
C THR A 7 -16.19 12.41 15.27
N THR A 8 -17.08 12.85 14.41
CA THR A 8 -16.75 13.26 13.04
C THR A 8 -15.89 14.52 13.18
N GLN A 9 -14.59 14.32 13.48
CA GLN A 9 -13.64 15.39 13.75
C GLN A 9 -13.59 16.30 12.51
N LEU A 10 -14.02 17.56 12.67
CA LEU A 10 -13.87 18.56 11.63
C LEU A 10 -12.39 18.86 11.45
N LEU A 11 -11.89 18.61 10.25
CA LEU A 11 -10.50 18.91 9.92
C LEU A 11 -10.39 20.41 9.61
N LEU A 12 -9.57 21.13 10.38
CA LEU A 12 -9.35 22.57 10.25
C LEU A 12 -8.03 22.85 9.51
N CYS A 13 -8.00 23.92 8.73
CA CYS A 13 -6.74 24.45 8.19
C CYS A 13 -5.89 25.06 9.32
N PRO A 14 -4.60 24.71 9.45
CA PRO A 14 -3.75 25.29 10.50
C PRO A 14 -3.35 26.74 10.23
N VAL A 15 -3.51 27.23 8.99
CA VAL A 15 -3.08 28.59 8.59
C VAL A 15 -4.23 29.59 8.67
N CYS A 16 -5.44 29.20 8.26
CA CYS A 16 -6.59 30.10 8.21
C CYS A 16 -7.82 29.57 8.95
N SER A 17 -7.68 28.51 9.75
CA SER A 17 -8.74 27.91 10.58
C SER A 17 -10.01 27.51 9.82
N ARG A 18 -9.93 27.37 8.49
CA ARG A 18 -11.07 27.00 7.65
C ARG A 18 -11.48 25.55 7.92
N ALA A 19 -12.73 25.33 8.25
CA ALA A 19 -13.29 24.00 8.48
C ALA A 19 -13.59 23.27 7.16
N PHE A 20 -13.20 21.99 7.08
CA PHE A 20 -13.51 21.11 5.96
C PHE A 20 -14.67 20.19 6.29
N LYS A 21 -15.64 20.07 5.37
CA LYS A 21 -16.81 19.19 5.53
C LYS A 21 -16.41 17.71 5.67
N PRO A 22 -17.00 16.96 6.62
CA PRO A 22 -16.81 15.52 6.79
C PRO A 22 -16.92 14.74 5.48
N SER A 23 -15.82 14.12 5.05
CA SER A 23 -15.80 13.29 3.85
C SER A 23 -14.55 12.40 3.82
N LYS A 24 -14.63 11.29 3.07
CA LYS A 24 -13.49 10.38 2.83
C LYS A 24 -12.25 11.11 2.30
N ASN A 25 -12.44 12.25 1.64
CA ASN A 25 -11.38 13.02 0.98
C ASN A 25 -10.99 14.32 1.72
N GLN A 26 -11.39 14.49 2.99
CA GLN A 26 -11.09 15.71 3.77
C GLN A 26 -9.60 16.04 3.83
N SER A 27 -8.73 15.05 4.06
CA SER A 27 -7.27 15.26 4.11
C SER A 27 -6.72 15.73 2.76
N SER A 28 -7.23 15.19 1.65
CA SER A 28 -6.82 15.58 0.30
C SER A 28 -7.26 17.01 -0.02
N ASN A 29 -8.49 17.36 0.36
CA ASN A 29 -9.04 18.71 0.20
C ASN A 29 -8.27 19.75 1.03
N LEU A 30 -7.93 19.42 2.28
CA LEU A 30 -7.08 20.29 3.12
C LEU A 30 -5.71 20.52 2.48
N ARG A 31 -5.04 19.46 2.00
CA ARG A 31 -3.73 19.61 1.34
C ARG A 31 -3.81 20.46 0.10
N ARG A 32 -4.83 20.27 -0.74
CA ARG A 32 -5.07 21.10 -1.93
C ARG A 32 -5.29 22.55 -1.55
N HIS A 33 -6.06 22.80 -0.49
CA HIS A 33 -6.29 24.15 0.02
C HIS A 33 -4.99 24.81 0.49
N ILE A 34 -4.17 24.13 1.29
CA ILE A 34 -2.89 24.65 1.74
C ILE A 34 -1.99 25.00 0.54
N LYS A 35 -1.95 24.12 -0.47
CA LYS A 35 -1.17 24.36 -1.69
C LYS A 35 -1.68 25.57 -2.49
N ASN A 36 -2.99 25.66 -2.71
CA ASN A 36 -3.55 26.63 -3.66
C ASN A 36 -3.84 28.00 -3.02
N VAL A 37 -4.20 28.04 -1.74
CA VAL A 37 -4.57 29.29 -1.04
C VAL A 37 -3.39 29.88 -0.29
N HIS A 38 -2.54 29.04 0.30
CA HIS A 38 -1.38 29.51 1.06
C HIS A 38 -0.07 29.44 0.27
N ASN A 39 -0.07 28.87 -0.95
CA ASN A 39 1.14 28.62 -1.75
C ASN A 39 2.23 27.87 -0.97
N MET A 40 1.82 27.09 0.04
CA MET A 40 2.71 26.31 0.88
C MET A 40 2.75 24.87 0.40
N SER A 41 3.94 24.27 0.40
CA SER A 41 4.04 22.82 0.22
C SER A 41 3.28 22.12 1.35
N PRO A 42 2.35 21.17 1.06
CA PRO A 42 1.57 20.47 2.08
C PRO A 42 2.39 19.55 3.02
N THR A 43 3.69 19.76 3.11
CA THR A 43 4.69 19.01 3.89
C THR A 43 4.32 18.92 5.37
N MET A 44 3.54 19.88 5.89
CA MET A 44 3.00 19.84 7.26
C MET A 44 2.07 18.66 7.53
N HIS A 45 1.57 17.96 6.49
CA HIS A 45 0.83 16.72 6.66
C HIS A 45 1.64 15.56 6.08
N PRO A 46 2.39 14.82 6.92
CA PRO A 46 3.11 13.64 6.45
C PRO A 46 2.10 12.75 5.74
N ARG A 47 2.36 12.43 4.47
CA ARG A 47 1.79 11.21 3.90
C ARG A 47 2.38 10.12 4.77
N LYS A 48 1.60 9.57 5.70
CA LYS A 48 1.90 8.23 6.21
C LYS A 48 1.68 7.33 5.00
N CYS A 49 2.73 7.11 4.21
CA CYS A 49 2.77 6.02 3.27
C CYS A 49 2.52 4.76 4.09
N LYS A 50 1.74 3.81 3.57
CA LYS A 50 1.53 2.50 4.22
C LYS A 50 2.87 1.86 4.63
N TRP A 51 3.91 2.16 3.86
CA TRP A 51 5.27 1.68 4.02
C TRP A 51 6.11 2.46 5.05
N ASP A 52 5.65 3.63 5.52
CA ASP A 52 6.34 4.40 6.58
C ASP A 52 6.12 3.80 7.97
N SER A 53 5.04 3.04 8.16
CA SER A 53 4.74 2.33 9.40
C SER A 53 5.41 0.96 9.49
N ILE A 54 6.07 0.52 8.42
CA ILE A 54 6.76 -0.78 8.34
C ILE A 54 8.27 -0.49 8.44
N PRO A 55 8.99 -1.07 9.42
CA PRO A 55 10.45 -1.01 9.44
C PRO A 55 11.00 -1.52 8.09
N ASP A 56 11.75 -0.70 7.38
CA ASP A 56 12.27 -0.93 6.01
C ASP A 56 11.23 -1.09 4.89
N GLY A 57 9.95 -0.76 5.16
CA GLY A 57 8.91 -0.78 4.15
C GLY A 57 9.18 0.22 3.03
N CYS A 58 9.62 1.42 3.39
CA CYS A 58 10.00 2.44 2.43
C CYS A 58 11.29 2.02 1.70
N ILE A 59 11.24 2.05 0.37
CA ILE A 59 12.42 1.90 -0.47
C ILE A 59 13.25 3.17 -0.29
N LYS A 60 14.29 3.07 0.53
CA LYS A 60 15.16 4.20 0.88
C LYS A 60 16.03 4.63 -0.31
N ASP A 61 16.49 3.67 -1.12
CA ASP A 61 17.50 3.89 -2.18
C ASP A 61 17.22 3.11 -3.49
N ASP A 62 17.76 3.58 -4.63
CA ASP A 62 17.68 2.89 -5.94
C ASP A 62 18.34 1.49 -5.91
N LYS A 63 19.39 1.32 -5.11
CA LYS A 63 20.05 0.02 -4.93
C LYS A 63 19.09 -1.00 -4.31
N ASP A 64 18.42 -0.63 -3.23
CA ASP A 64 17.43 -1.47 -2.54
C ASP A 64 16.24 -1.81 -3.47
N ARG A 65 15.77 -0.82 -4.24
CA ARG A 65 14.75 -1.04 -5.29
C ARG A 65 15.12 -2.13 -6.28
N LYS A 66 16.34 -2.04 -6.83
CA LYS A 66 16.87 -3.00 -7.82
C LYS A 66 17.03 -4.37 -7.20
N GLU A 67 17.50 -4.46 -5.95
CA GLU A 67 17.65 -5.72 -5.23
C GLU A 67 16.31 -6.41 -4.97
N ARG A 68 15.31 -5.69 -4.45
CA ARG A 68 13.96 -6.24 -4.23
C ARG A 68 13.35 -6.77 -5.53
N THR A 69 13.53 -6.04 -6.62
CA THR A 69 13.05 -6.47 -7.95
C THR A 69 13.74 -7.76 -8.38
N ARG A 70 15.06 -7.88 -8.21
CA ARG A 70 15.82 -9.10 -8.51
C ARG A 70 15.36 -10.27 -7.64
N LYS A 71 15.21 -10.07 -6.32
CA LYS A 71 14.73 -11.11 -5.38
C LYS A 71 13.32 -11.59 -5.76
N SER A 72 12.42 -10.67 -6.06
CA SER A 72 11.05 -10.99 -6.50
C SER A 72 11.04 -11.83 -7.78
N LYS A 73 11.82 -11.44 -8.81
CA LYS A 73 11.96 -12.22 -10.04
C LYS A 73 12.53 -13.63 -9.79
N ARG A 74 13.54 -13.77 -8.94
CA ARG A 74 14.12 -15.08 -8.56
C ARG A 74 13.10 -15.97 -7.86
N LEU A 75 12.36 -15.42 -6.90
CA LEU A 75 11.30 -16.13 -6.17
C LEU A 75 10.19 -16.59 -7.10
N TRP A 76 9.73 -15.71 -7.99
CA TRP A 76 8.73 -16.04 -9.01
C TRP A 76 9.21 -17.19 -9.91
N ALA A 77 10.45 -17.12 -10.42
CA ALA A 77 11.00 -18.18 -11.26
C ALA A 77 11.08 -19.53 -10.52
N ARG A 78 11.50 -19.53 -9.25
CA ARG A 78 11.52 -20.73 -8.40
C ARG A 78 10.11 -21.29 -8.21
N LYS A 79 9.14 -20.46 -7.83
CA LYS A 79 7.75 -20.88 -7.60
C LYS A 79 7.11 -21.42 -8.88
N SER A 80 7.38 -20.79 -10.03
CA SER A 80 6.87 -21.25 -11.33
C SER A 80 7.48 -22.56 -11.80
N ARG A 81 8.76 -22.84 -11.49
CA ARG A 81 9.34 -24.17 -11.73
C ARG A 81 8.70 -25.24 -10.85
N LEU A 82 8.53 -24.96 -9.57
CA LEU A 82 7.89 -25.89 -8.63
C LEU A 82 6.44 -26.19 -9.03
N ARG A 83 5.68 -25.16 -9.42
CA ARG A 83 4.30 -25.33 -9.89
C ARG A 83 4.23 -26.22 -11.13
N ARG A 84 5.04 -25.96 -12.16
CA ARG A 84 5.11 -26.82 -13.35
C ARG A 84 5.53 -28.25 -13.04
N LYS A 85 6.45 -28.45 -12.09
CA LYS A 85 6.84 -29.79 -11.64
C LYS A 85 5.68 -30.52 -10.94
N ALA A 86 4.93 -29.82 -10.10
CA ALA A 86 3.75 -30.38 -9.43
C ALA A 86 2.61 -30.69 -10.43
N GLU A 87 2.35 -29.79 -11.38
CA GLU A 87 1.39 -30.00 -12.48
C GLU A 87 1.78 -31.23 -13.32
N GLY A 88 3.06 -31.34 -13.71
CA GLY A 88 3.55 -32.51 -14.44
C GLY A 88 3.44 -33.82 -13.66
N ALA A 89 3.74 -33.80 -12.35
CA ALA A 89 3.57 -34.97 -11.49
C ALA A 89 2.09 -35.37 -11.34
N ALA A 90 1.19 -34.38 -11.20
CA ALA A 90 -0.25 -34.63 -11.12
C ALA A 90 -0.81 -35.22 -12.42
N LEU A 91 -0.38 -34.71 -13.58
CA LEU A 91 -0.73 -35.28 -14.88
C LEU A 91 -0.20 -36.72 -15.03
N GLY A 92 1.06 -36.96 -14.66
CA GLY A 92 1.65 -38.30 -14.70
C GLY A 92 0.90 -39.31 -13.82
N LEU A 93 0.53 -38.91 -12.61
CA LEU A 93 -0.30 -39.73 -11.71
C LEU A 93 -1.68 -39.99 -12.32
N CYS A 94 -2.34 -38.97 -12.87
CA CYS A 94 -3.65 -39.10 -13.49
C CYS A 94 -3.66 -40.04 -14.71
N MET A 95 -2.60 -40.02 -15.53
CA MET A 95 -2.47 -40.93 -16.67
C MET A 95 -2.25 -42.38 -16.22
N LEU A 96 -1.49 -42.61 -15.14
CA LEU A 96 -1.28 -43.93 -14.57
C LEU A 96 -2.56 -44.52 -13.96
N SER A 97 -3.40 -43.68 -13.35
CA SER A 97 -4.67 -44.11 -12.75
C SER A 97 -5.75 -44.50 -13.77
N GLN A 98 -5.65 -44.01 -15.02
CA GLN A 98 -6.59 -44.34 -16.10
C GLN A 98 -6.18 -45.58 -16.91
N ALA A 99 -5.00 -46.15 -16.64
CA ALA A 99 -4.46 -47.30 -17.36
C ALA A 99 -4.72 -48.65 -16.65
N VAL A 100 -5.55 -48.66 -15.61
CA VAL A 100 -6.04 -49.84 -14.86
C VAL A 100 -7.54 -49.97 -15.09
#